data_AF-A0A5N7MQY1-F1
#
_entry.id   AF-A0A5N7MQY1-F1
#
_cell.length_a   1.000
_cell.length_b   1.000
_cell.length_c   1.000
_cell.angle_alpha   90.00
_cell.angle_beta   90.00
_cell.angle_gamma   90.00
#
_symmetry.space_group_name_H-M   'P 1'
#
loop_
_entity.id
_entity.type
_entity.pdbx_description
1 polymer ?
#
loop_
_entity_poly.entity_id
_entity_poly.type
_entity_poly.pdbx_seq_one_letter_code
_entity_poly.pdbx_strand_id
1 'polypeptide(L)' 'MDYKIELVAQAIHEAQQAACLWDNEPAIRKERFREYARNAIDLLDEDINILLLALKRGAAEERLCD' A
#
# COMPACT_ATOMS: atom_id res chain seq x y z
N MET A 1 8.61 13.29 1.43
CA MET A 1 7.83 12.37 2.30
C MET A 1 6.57 11.89 1.60
N ASP A 2 5.80 12.78 0.96
CA ASP A 2 4.54 12.45 0.28
C ASP A 2 4.61 11.30 -0.72
N TYR A 3 5.69 11.18 -1.49
CA TYR A 3 5.85 10.07 -2.45
C TYR A 3 5.93 8.68 -1.78
N LYS A 4 6.62 8.58 -0.62
CA LYS A 4 6.73 7.32 0.14
C LYS A 4 5.37 6.95 0.75
N ILE A 5 4.65 7.96 1.25
CA ILE A 5 3.29 7.81 1.78
C ILE A 5 2.36 7.30 0.67
N GLU A 6 2.41 7.86 -0.54
CA GLU A 6 1.55 7.45 -1.65
C GLU A 6 1.83 6.00 -2.10
N LEU A 7 3.11 5.62 -2.19
CA LEU A 7 3.50 4.25 -2.53
C LEU A 7 3.01 3.23 -1.50
N VAL A 8 3.14 3.54 -0.20
CA VAL A 8 2.66 2.66 0.87
C VAL A 8 1.14 2.61 0.88
N ALA A 9 0.46 3.74 0.69
CA ALA A 9 -1.00 3.82 0.65
C ALA A 9 -1.57 2.98 -0.49
N GLN A 10 -0.98 3.09 -1.69
CA GLN A 10 -1.33 2.29 -2.84
C GLN A 10 -1.08 0.79 -2.58
N ALA A 11 0.06 0.42 -2.01
CA ALA A 11 0.37 -0.98 -1.69
C ALA A 11 -0.63 -1.59 -0.68
N ILE A 12 -1.02 -0.83 0.34
CA ILE A 12 -2.04 -1.26 1.32
C ILE A 12 -3.38 -1.44 0.63
N HIS A 13 -3.77 -0.51 -0.23
CA HIS A 13 -5.02 -0.59 -0.99
C HIS A 13 -5.04 -1.82 -1.91
N GLU A 14 -3.99 -2.03 -2.70
CA GLU A 14 -3.87 -3.16 -3.61
C GLU A 14 -3.90 -4.51 -2.88
N ALA A 15 -3.33 -4.59 -1.67
CA ALA A 15 -3.39 -5.79 -0.85
C ALA A 15 -4.80 -6.04 -0.26
N GLN A 16 -5.60 -4.99 -0.03
CA GLN A 16 -6.95 -5.12 0.54
C GLN A 16 -8.06 -5.25 -0.50
N GLN A 17 -7.88 -4.69 -1.71
CA GLN A 17 -8.91 -4.63 -2.73
C GLN A 17 -8.38 -5.09 -4.08
N ALA A 18 -8.80 -6.29 -4.49
CA ALA A 18 -8.48 -6.81 -5.82
C ALA A 18 -9.31 -6.18 -6.96
N ALA A 19 -10.42 -5.48 -6.63
CA ALA A 19 -11.44 -5.10 -7.62
C ALA A 19 -11.40 -3.63 -8.07
N CYS A 20 -10.90 -2.70 -7.24
CA CYS A 20 -10.84 -1.29 -7.60
C CYS A 20 -9.40 -0.89 -7.94
N LEU A 21 -9.21 -0.08 -8.98
CA LEU A 21 -7.89 0.49 -9.28
C LEU A 21 -7.65 1.70 -8.38
N TRP A 22 -6.44 1.83 -7.85
CA TRP A 22 -6.05 2.96 -7.00
C TRP A 22 -6.43 4.30 -7.64
N ASP A 23 -6.19 4.49 -8.93
CA ASP A 23 -6.51 5.75 -9.62
C ASP A 23 -8.00 6.11 -9.58
N ASN A 24 -8.88 5.11 -9.55
CA ASN A 24 -10.34 5.27 -9.52
C ASN A 24 -10.91 5.36 -8.09
N GLU A 25 -10.08 5.20 -7.06
CA GLU A 25 -10.54 5.23 -5.67
C GLU A 25 -10.99 6.65 -5.28
N PRO A 26 -12.14 6.82 -4.59
CA PRO A 26 -12.58 8.12 -4.12
C PRO A 26 -11.52 8.81 -3.24
N ALA A 27 -11.36 10.13 -3.40
CA ALA A 27 -10.34 10.90 -2.69
C ALA A 27 -10.40 10.74 -1.15
N ILE A 28 -11.61 10.63 -0.59
CA ILE A 28 -11.84 10.40 0.85
C ILE A 28 -11.23 9.07 1.30
N ARG A 29 -11.35 8.03 0.48
CA ARG A 29 -10.76 6.72 0.78
C ARG A 29 -9.26 6.72 0.55
N LYS A 30 -8.76 7.36 -0.51
CA LYS A 30 -7.31 7.56 -0.71
C LYS A 30 -6.65 8.22 0.51
N GLU A 31 -7.27 9.26 1.07
CA GLU A 31 -6.72 9.92 2.26
C GLU A 31 -6.66 8.98 3.47
N ARG A 32 -7.65 8.11 3.64
CA ARG A 32 -7.62 7.08 4.69
C ARG A 32 -6.45 6.10 4.52
N PHE A 33 -6.17 5.68 3.28
CA PHE A 33 -5.01 4.85 3.00
C PHE A 33 -3.69 5.60 3.22
N ARG A 34 -3.65 6.91 2.95
CA ARG A 34 -2.49 7.75 3.29
C ARG A 34 -2.28 7.88 4.79
N GLU A 35 -3.34 7.97 5.58
CA GLU A 35 -3.24 7.94 7.05
C GLU A 35 -2.67 6.60 7.54
N TYR A 36 -3.12 5.48 6.98
CA TYR A 36 -2.52 4.17 7.29
C TYR A 36 -1.05 4.10 6.88
N ALA A 37 -0.70 4.65 5.73
CA ALA A 37 0.68 4.73 5.27
C ALA A 37 1.55 5.59 6.19
N ARG A 38 1.08 6.75 6.64
CA ARG A 38 1.77 7.60 7.62
C ARG A 38 2.00 6.84 8.92
N ASN A 39 0.94 6.23 9.46
CA ASN A 39 1.04 5.46 10.70
C ASN A 39 2.00 4.26 10.57
N ALA A 40 2.00 3.57 9.42
CA ALA A 40 2.91 2.46 9.18
C ALA A 40 4.37 2.94 9.06
N ILE A 41 4.61 4.06 8.37
CA ILE A 41 5.95 4.66 8.26
C ILE A 41 6.44 5.12 9.63
N ASP A 42 5.59 5.76 10.42
CA ASP A 42 5.95 6.23 11.78
C ASP A 42 6.19 5.07 12.74
N LEU A 43 5.47 3.95 12.59
CA LEU A 43 5.62 2.77 13.43
C LEU A 43 6.84 1.92 13.06
N LEU A 44 7.21 1.85 11.78
CA LEU A 44 8.25 0.96 11.26
C LEU A 44 9.54 1.67 10.87
N ASP A 45 9.54 2.99 10.77
CA ASP A 45 10.69 3.84 10.42
C ASP A 45 11.49 3.32 9.20
N GLU A 46 12.70 2.76 9.39
CA GLU A 46 13.52 2.17 8.32
C GLU A 46 13.03 0.78 7.85
N ASP A 47 12.31 0.02 8.69
CA ASP A 47 11.83 -1.34 8.40
C ASP A 47 10.66 -1.38 7.42
N ILE A 48 10.01 -0.24 7.15
CA ILE A 48 8.92 -0.12 6.17
C ILE A 48 9.35 -0.56 4.76
N ASN A 49 10.63 -0.39 4.41
CA ASN A 49 11.16 -0.79 3.11
C ASN A 49 11.18 -2.32 2.95
N ILE A 50 11.44 -3.05 4.03
CA ILE A 50 11.42 -4.53 4.06
C ILE A 50 9.98 -5.03 3.95
N LEU A 51 9.05 -4.38 4.66
CA LEU A 51 7.63 -4.75 4.62
C LEU A 51 7.02 -4.51 3.23
N LEU A 52 7.35 -3.38 2.58
CA LEU A 52 6.94 -3.07 1.21
C LEU A 52 7.45 -4.10 0.19
N LEU A 53 8.69 -4.57 0.36
CA LEU A 53 9.27 -5.60 -0.50
C LEU A 53 8.54 -6.94 -0.33
N ALA A 54 8.19 -7.31 0.91
CA ALA A 54 7.44 -8.51 1.21
C ALA A 54 6.00 -8.47 0.66
N LEU A 55 5.32 -7.32 0.79
CA LEU A 55 3.95 -7.14 0.27
C LEU A 55 3.91 -7.20 -1.26
N LYS A 56 4.85 -6.54 -1.95
CA LYS A 56 4.95 -6.63 -3.42
C LYS A 56 5.21 -8.05 -3.90
N ARG A 57 6.01 -8.81 -3.16
CA ARG A 57 6.31 -10.21 -3.48
C ARG A 57 5.10 -11.11 -3.28
N GLY A 58 4.38 -10.97 -2.16
CA GLY A 58 3.15 -11.71 -1.90
C GLY A 58 2.06 -11.44 -2.94
N ALA A 59 1.82 -10.16 -3.27
CA ALA A 59 0.85 -9.77 -4.29
C ALA A 59 1.24 -10.24 -5.72
N ALA A 60 2.52 -10.46 -5.99
CA ALA A 60 2.99 -11.01 -7.26
C ALA A 60 2.88 -12.54 -7.32
N GLU A 61 3.11 -13.23 -6.20
CA GLU A 61 2.97 -14.68 -6.09
C GLU A 61 1.49 -15.12 -6.16
N GLU A 62 0.57 -14.30 -5.64
CA GLU A 62 -0.88 -14.55 -5.73
C GLU A 62 -1.44 -14.42 -7.17
N ARG A 63 -0.77 -13.64 -8.04
CA ARG A 63 -1.11 -13.49 -9.46
C ARG A 63 -0.58 -14.60 -10.39
N LEU A 64 0.27 -15.49 -9.89
CA LEU A 64 0.85 -16.61 -10.67
C LEU A 64 0.11 -17.94 -10.47
N CYS A 65 -0.85 -17.98 -9.54
CA CYS A 65 -1.63 -19.17 -9.20
C CYS A 65 -3.09 -19.13 -9.71
N ASP A 66 -3.46 -18.11 -10.49
CA ASP A 66 -4.67 -18.08 -11.35
C ASP A 66 -4.30 -18.47 -12.79
#